data_AF-A0ABD5RPP5-F1
#
_entry.id   AF-A0ABD5RPP5-F1
#
_cell.length_a   1.000
_cell.length_b   1.000
_cell.length_c   1.000
_cell.angle_alpha   90.00
_cell.angle_beta   90.00
_cell.angle_gamma   90.00
#
_symmetry.space_group_name_H-M   'P 1'
#
loop_
_entity.id
_entity.type
_entity.pdbx_description
1 polymer ?
#
loop_
_entity_poly.entity_id
_entity_poly.type
_entity_poly.pdbx_seq_one_letter_code
_entity_poly.pdbx_strand_id
1 'polypeptide(L)'
;MSDTDLELGIVGLGSIGGNLAKQAVEEDIRVVGLDTEERPELDDAGVEVHDADQYDVLVEELDAPRLVYLSLPAGSLIDEELDQMLDAFEEGDVVMDGGNSFWRDSVRREERAWEEGVYFLDTGTSGGPPRAQEGACFMVGGREEGYERAEPVLDALSVEGGLLHVGPPGSGHFVKLVHNGIEFGMLQSIAEGVELLEAGQFDVDMADVFHNWSNGAVIESWLVELMEKGLRKEDQQSDVPDFDDIPNYVEDTGEVNWLVSEAYKGETPIPVISTSVTELFKSRGNQRHAYKAIALMRHGFGTHPFGEDEHIRQERLGGRVGNEPRHELRDDEDVDPVGPLADEGED
;
A
#
# COMPACT_ATOMS: atom_id res chain seq x y z
N MET A 1 30.44 -9.12 20.97
CA MET A 1 29.80 -9.15 19.64
C MET A 1 30.28 -7.88 18.97
N SER A 2 30.79 -7.97 17.74
CA SER A 2 31.72 -6.98 17.18
C SER A 2 31.15 -5.55 17.28
N ASP A 3 31.92 -4.66 17.91
CA ASP A 3 31.80 -3.20 17.81
C ASP A 3 32.09 -2.79 16.36
N THR A 4 31.17 -3.08 15.45
CA THR A 4 31.18 -2.51 14.10
C THR A 4 30.12 -1.43 14.13
N ASP A 5 30.52 -0.16 14.11
CA ASP A 5 29.60 0.96 13.93
C ASP A 5 28.92 0.75 12.57
N LEU A 6 27.60 0.55 12.57
CA LEU A 6 26.82 0.34 11.34
C LEU A 6 26.63 1.68 10.63
N GLU A 7 26.68 1.67 9.30
CA GLU A 7 26.45 2.86 8.48
C GLU A 7 25.43 2.57 7.38
N LEU A 8 24.61 3.57 7.05
CA LEU A 8 23.57 3.48 6.03
C LEU A 8 23.45 4.79 5.25
N GLY A 9 23.56 4.70 3.93
CA GLY A 9 23.12 5.75 3.02
C GLY A 9 21.62 5.66 2.79
N ILE A 10 20.89 6.78 2.78
CA ILE A 10 19.47 6.82 2.40
C ILE A 10 19.25 7.88 1.33
N VAL A 11 18.73 7.48 0.18
CA VAL A 11 18.34 8.42 -0.89
C VAL A 11 16.82 8.55 -0.92
N GLY A 12 16.33 9.77 -0.75
CA GLY A 12 14.92 10.10 -0.56
C GLY A 12 14.54 10.10 0.92
N LEU A 13 14.48 11.27 1.53
CA LEU A 13 14.17 11.49 2.94
C LEU A 13 12.75 12.04 3.14
N GLY A 14 11.82 11.65 2.26
CA GLY A 14 10.39 11.92 2.43
C GLY A 14 9.79 11.19 3.63
N SER A 15 8.46 11.08 3.69
CA SER A 15 7.78 10.51 4.87
C SER A 15 8.25 9.11 5.29
N ILE A 16 8.60 8.24 4.34
CA ILE A 16 9.11 6.89 4.65
C ILE A 16 10.60 6.95 4.98
N GLY A 17 11.44 7.39 4.04
CA GLY A 17 12.89 7.40 4.21
C GLY A 17 13.38 8.27 5.37
N GLY A 18 12.75 9.42 5.64
CA GLY A 18 13.09 10.27 6.77
C GLY A 18 12.76 9.62 8.12
N ASN A 19 11.66 8.86 8.22
CA ASN A 19 11.36 8.11 9.43
C ASN A 19 12.32 6.92 9.62
N LEU A 20 12.67 6.23 8.53
CA LEU A 20 13.69 5.16 8.55
C LEU A 20 15.06 5.71 8.99
N ALA A 21 15.43 6.89 8.50
CA ALA A 21 16.66 7.58 8.89
C ALA A 21 16.70 7.90 10.39
N LYS A 22 15.60 8.42 10.95
CA LYS A 22 15.49 8.67 12.40
C LYS A 22 15.62 7.38 13.20
N GLN A 23 14.93 6.33 12.76
CA GLN A 23 14.99 5.03 13.43
C GLN A 23 16.41 4.45 13.39
N ALA A 24 17.10 4.55 12.26
CA ALA A 24 18.48 4.10 12.13
C ALA A 24 19.39 4.80 13.15
N VAL A 25 19.27 6.12 13.32
CA VAL A 25 20.04 6.85 14.34
C VAL A 25 19.69 6.40 15.76
N GLU A 26 18.42 6.11 16.05
CA GLU A 26 17.98 5.58 17.34
C GLU A 26 18.55 4.19 17.65
N GLU A 27 18.82 3.39 16.62
CA GLU A 27 19.48 2.08 16.69
C GLU A 27 21.02 2.16 16.59
N ASP A 28 21.60 3.34 16.85
CA ASP A 28 23.04 3.61 16.81
C ASP A 28 23.69 3.34 15.43
N ILE A 29 22.93 3.47 14.34
CA ILE A 29 23.41 3.40 12.95
C ILE A 29 23.70 4.82 12.44
N ARG A 30 24.91 5.06 11.93
CA ARG A 30 25.25 6.35 11.30
C ARG A 30 24.56 6.47 9.94
N VAL A 31 23.89 7.60 9.69
CA VAL A 31 23.11 7.81 8.46
C VAL A 31 23.64 9.00 7.67
N VAL A 32 23.90 8.75 6.38
CA VAL A 32 24.16 9.79 5.37
C VAL A 32 22.95 9.84 4.44
N GLY A 33 22.23 10.96 4.44
CA GLY A 33 20.97 11.12 3.73
C GLY A 33 21.10 12.03 2.51
N LEU A 34 20.49 11.68 1.39
CA LEU A 34 20.36 12.52 0.20
C LEU A 34 18.89 12.87 -0.06
N ASP A 35 18.55 14.15 -0.22
CA ASP A 35 17.21 14.61 -0.59
C ASP A 35 17.24 15.84 -1.52
N THR A 36 16.15 16.05 -2.25
CA THR A 36 15.96 17.23 -3.11
C THR A 36 15.59 18.50 -2.34
N GLU A 37 15.15 18.35 -1.08
CA GLU A 37 14.76 19.44 -0.21
C GLU A 37 15.58 19.41 1.08
N GLU A 38 15.78 20.57 1.71
CA GLU A 38 16.39 20.65 3.04
C GLU A 38 15.51 19.91 4.08
N ARG A 39 16.16 19.23 5.04
CA ARG A 39 15.51 18.44 6.10
C ARG A 39 16.10 18.78 7.47
N PRO A 40 15.95 20.03 7.96
CA PRO A 40 16.56 20.45 9.23
C PRO A 40 16.13 19.59 10.42
N GLU A 41 14.93 19.02 10.39
CA GLU A 41 14.43 18.10 11.41
C GLU A 41 15.14 16.74 11.44
N LEU A 42 15.80 16.34 10.34
CA LEU A 42 16.62 15.13 10.26
C LEU A 42 18.06 15.43 10.67
N ASP A 43 18.59 16.59 10.29
CA ASP A 43 19.88 17.08 10.78
C ASP A 43 19.90 17.16 12.32
N ASP A 44 18.85 17.76 12.91
CA ASP A 44 18.67 17.85 14.35
C ASP A 44 18.52 16.46 15.02
N ALA A 45 18.09 15.46 14.27
CA ALA A 45 17.96 14.07 14.72
C ALA A 45 19.25 13.25 14.56
N GLY A 46 20.32 13.81 13.98
CA GLY A 46 21.61 13.15 13.82
C GLY A 46 21.83 12.47 12.47
N VAL A 47 20.99 12.75 11.46
CA VAL A 47 21.21 12.34 10.07
C VAL A 47 22.09 13.38 9.39
N GLU A 48 23.11 12.96 8.64
CA GLU A 48 23.95 13.87 7.84
C GLU A 48 23.27 14.10 6.48
N VAL A 49 22.50 15.18 6.33
CA VAL A 49 21.69 15.44 5.12
C VAL A 49 22.46 16.26 4.08
N HIS A 50 22.46 15.77 2.84
CA HIS A 50 23.08 16.41 1.67
C HIS A 50 22.12 16.45 0.47
N ASP A 51 22.49 17.18 -0.58
CA ASP A 51 21.66 17.35 -1.78
C ASP A 51 21.63 16.06 -2.65
N ALA A 52 20.49 15.75 -3.26
CA ALA A 52 20.23 14.54 -4.05
C ALA A 52 21.20 14.25 -5.22
N ASP A 53 21.97 15.24 -5.68
CA ASP A 53 22.94 15.09 -6.78
C ASP A 53 24.39 14.85 -6.31
N GLN A 54 24.62 14.72 -5.01
CA GLN A 54 25.95 14.62 -4.40
C GLN A 54 26.34 13.17 -4.05
N TYR A 55 26.31 12.25 -5.02
CA TYR A 55 26.67 10.84 -4.80
C TYR A 55 28.11 10.63 -4.33
N ASP A 56 29.02 11.51 -4.72
CA ASP A 56 30.40 11.51 -4.24
C ASP A 56 30.45 11.56 -2.70
N VAL A 57 29.49 12.20 -2.05
CA VAL A 57 29.39 12.27 -0.58
C VAL A 57 29.15 10.90 0.02
N LEU A 58 28.32 10.04 -0.60
CA LEU A 58 28.13 8.67 -0.13
C LEU A 58 29.44 7.88 -0.19
N VAL A 59 30.30 8.17 -1.17
CA VAL A 59 31.61 7.52 -1.32
C VAL A 59 32.63 8.05 -0.31
N GLU A 60 32.58 9.35 -0.02
CA GLU A 60 33.48 10.05 0.91
C GLU A 60 33.15 9.79 2.38
N GLU A 61 31.86 9.64 2.69
CA GLU A 61 31.37 9.58 4.06
C GLU A 61 31.06 8.16 4.54
N LEU A 62 30.72 7.20 3.67
CA LEU A 62 30.46 5.81 4.06
C LEU A 62 31.67 4.91 3.81
N ASP A 63 31.96 4.02 4.76
CA ASP A 63 32.98 2.99 4.61
C ASP A 63 32.54 1.90 3.61
N ALA A 64 33.50 1.40 2.81
CA ALA A 64 33.25 0.28 1.90
C ALA A 64 33.29 -1.08 2.64
N PRO A 65 32.39 -2.04 2.32
CA PRO A 65 31.33 -1.96 1.32
C PRO A 65 30.13 -1.13 1.81
N ARG A 66 29.68 -0.21 0.96
CA ARG A 66 28.63 0.77 1.27
C ARG A 66 27.26 0.12 1.19
N LEU A 67 26.38 0.46 2.12
CA LEU A 67 24.98 0.06 2.11
C LEU A 67 24.13 1.30 1.85
N VAL A 68 23.35 1.30 0.77
CA VAL A 68 22.51 2.44 0.40
C VAL A 68 21.08 1.98 0.16
N TYR A 69 20.13 2.66 0.80
CA TYR A 69 18.70 2.39 0.72
C TYR A 69 18.00 3.49 -0.09
N LEU A 70 17.28 3.10 -1.13
CA LEU A 70 16.48 3.99 -1.96
C LEU A 70 15.04 4.02 -1.42
N SER A 71 14.61 5.16 -0.90
CA SER A 71 13.22 5.43 -0.53
C SER A 71 12.60 6.40 -1.52
N LEU A 72 12.47 5.95 -2.77
CA LEU A 72 12.05 6.78 -3.90
C LEU A 72 10.79 6.23 -4.60
N PRO A 73 10.04 7.08 -5.31
CA PRO A 73 8.97 6.63 -6.19
C PRO A 73 9.45 5.57 -7.20
N ALA A 74 8.64 4.52 -7.34
CA ALA A 74 8.87 3.49 -8.36
C ALA A 74 8.84 4.09 -9.78
N GLY A 75 9.72 3.60 -10.65
CA GLY A 75 9.80 4.03 -12.05
C GLY A 75 11.21 4.40 -12.47
N SER A 76 11.32 5.31 -13.44
CA SER A 76 12.60 5.70 -14.05
C SER A 76 13.55 6.38 -13.07
N LEU A 77 13.02 7.04 -12.04
CA LEU A 77 13.84 7.71 -11.03
C LEU A 77 14.82 6.74 -10.36
N ILE A 78 14.37 5.53 -9.98
CA ILE A 78 15.27 4.49 -9.45
C ILE A 78 16.36 4.12 -10.46
N ASP A 79 16.03 4.07 -11.76
CA ASP A 79 16.99 3.71 -12.79
C ASP A 79 18.06 4.81 -12.98
N GLU A 80 17.65 6.08 -12.92
CA GLU A 80 18.50 7.28 -13.01
C GLU A 80 19.44 7.39 -11.80
N GLU A 81 18.92 7.15 -10.60
CA GLU A 81 19.68 7.13 -9.34
C GLU A 81 20.69 5.99 -9.32
N LEU A 82 20.26 4.78 -9.71
CA LEU A 82 21.15 3.62 -9.79
C LEU A 82 22.28 3.85 -10.79
N ASP A 83 22.02 4.46 -11.95
CA ASP A 83 23.07 4.75 -12.92
C ASP A 83 24.15 5.69 -12.34
N GLN A 84 23.75 6.73 -11.58
CA GLN A 84 24.69 7.63 -10.91
C GLN A 84 25.49 6.94 -9.81
N MET A 85 24.86 6.05 -9.05
CA MET A 85 25.57 5.24 -8.04
C MET A 85 26.59 4.30 -8.67
N LEU A 86 26.24 3.62 -9.78
CA LEU A 86 27.14 2.70 -10.45
C LEU A 86 28.39 3.38 -11.02
N ASP A 87 28.31 4.67 -11.38
CA ASP A 87 29.47 5.46 -11.79
C ASP A 87 30.46 5.74 -10.63
N ALA A 88 29.98 5.72 -9.38
CA ALA A 88 30.75 6.09 -8.20
C ALA A 88 31.13 4.90 -7.29
N PHE A 89 30.35 3.82 -7.30
CA PHE A 89 30.46 2.71 -6.36
C PHE A 89 31.52 1.68 -6.77
N GLU A 90 31.94 0.86 -5.82
CA GLU A 90 32.97 -0.14 -5.98
C GLU A 90 32.42 -1.57 -5.85
N GLU A 91 33.20 -2.55 -6.30
CA GLU A 91 32.82 -3.97 -6.23
C GLU A 91 32.45 -4.38 -4.80
N GLY A 92 31.23 -4.87 -4.63
CA GLY A 92 30.69 -5.33 -3.36
C GLY A 92 29.85 -4.30 -2.60
N ASP A 93 29.74 -3.06 -3.05
CA ASP A 93 28.74 -2.12 -2.52
C ASP A 93 27.32 -2.67 -2.76
N VAL A 94 26.36 -2.23 -1.93
CA VAL A 94 24.97 -2.73 -1.93
C VAL A 94 24.00 -1.58 -2.07
N VAL A 95 23.12 -1.67 -3.07
CA VAL A 95 21.98 -0.77 -3.27
C VAL A 95 20.69 -1.54 -3.00
N MET A 96 19.87 -1.03 -2.10
CA MET A 96 18.58 -1.59 -1.70
C MET A 96 17.45 -0.70 -2.25
N ASP A 97 16.65 -1.19 -3.19
CA ASP A 97 15.42 -0.50 -3.58
C ASP A 97 14.33 -0.83 -2.58
N GLY A 98 14.00 0.14 -1.72
CA GLY A 98 13.01 0.03 -0.65
C GLY A 98 11.57 0.32 -1.05
N GLY A 99 11.37 0.74 -2.31
CA GLY A 99 10.09 1.21 -2.81
C GLY A 99 9.11 0.09 -3.20
N ASN A 100 7.99 0.47 -3.79
CA ASN A 100 7.05 -0.48 -4.40
C ASN A 100 7.36 -0.68 -5.90
N SER A 101 8.63 -0.93 -6.24
CA SER A 101 9.01 -1.14 -7.64
C SER A 101 8.41 -2.42 -8.22
N PHE A 102 8.15 -2.42 -9.53
CA PHE A 102 7.70 -3.64 -10.21
C PHE A 102 8.84 -4.66 -10.26
N TRP A 103 8.57 -5.88 -9.81
CA TRP A 103 9.60 -6.92 -9.62
C TRP A 103 10.45 -7.24 -10.86
N ARG A 104 9.91 -7.09 -12.08
CA ARG A 104 10.70 -7.30 -13.30
C ARG A 104 11.72 -6.19 -13.56
N ASP A 105 11.43 -4.97 -13.11
CA ASP A 105 12.40 -3.89 -13.16
C ASP A 105 13.54 -4.16 -12.18
N SER A 106 13.26 -4.75 -11.01
CA SER A 106 14.29 -5.21 -10.08
C SER A 106 15.21 -6.28 -10.67
N VAL A 107 14.67 -7.26 -11.40
CA VAL A 107 15.51 -8.25 -12.10
C VAL A 107 16.44 -7.57 -13.10
N ARG A 108 15.91 -6.63 -13.92
CA ARG A 108 16.73 -5.87 -14.87
C ARG A 108 17.80 -5.02 -14.17
N ARG A 109 17.44 -4.34 -13.07
CA ARG A 109 18.34 -3.48 -12.30
C ARG A 109 19.46 -4.29 -11.65
N GLU A 110 19.14 -5.48 -11.14
CA GLU A 110 20.14 -6.38 -10.57
C GLU A 110 21.11 -6.90 -11.62
N GLU A 111 20.63 -7.33 -12.79
CA GLU A 111 21.51 -7.74 -13.88
C GLU A 111 22.49 -6.62 -14.26
N ARG A 112 21.99 -5.37 -14.35
CA ARG A 112 22.80 -4.19 -14.65
C ARG A 112 23.81 -3.86 -13.55
N ALA A 113 23.39 -3.81 -12.29
CA ALA A 113 24.29 -3.50 -11.17
C ALA A 113 25.38 -4.56 -11.01
N TRP A 114 25.03 -5.83 -11.27
CA TRP A 114 25.97 -6.94 -11.17
C TRP A 114 27.05 -6.92 -12.26
N GLU A 115 26.79 -6.33 -13.43
CA GLU A 115 27.83 -6.12 -14.46
C GLU A 115 28.99 -5.24 -13.94
N GLU A 116 28.71 -4.34 -13.01
CA GLU A 116 29.69 -3.47 -12.34
C GLU A 116 30.17 -4.03 -10.98
N GLY A 117 29.71 -5.23 -10.59
CA GLY A 117 30.09 -5.87 -9.32
C GLY A 117 29.38 -5.32 -8.09
N VAL A 118 28.31 -4.54 -8.27
CA VAL A 118 27.47 -3.99 -7.20
C VAL A 118 26.29 -4.91 -6.94
N TYR A 119 25.97 -5.15 -5.67
CA TYR A 119 24.78 -5.91 -5.29
C TYR A 119 23.56 -5.01 -5.33
N PHE A 120 22.51 -5.44 -6.02
CA PHE A 120 21.19 -4.81 -5.95
C PHE A 120 20.22 -5.73 -5.22
N LEU A 121 19.56 -5.20 -4.19
CA LEU A 121 18.55 -5.91 -3.41
C LEU A 121 17.19 -5.23 -3.59
N ASP A 122 16.18 -5.98 -4.03
CA ASP A 122 14.80 -5.52 -4.00
C ASP A 122 14.19 -5.75 -2.62
N THR A 123 14.01 -4.66 -1.88
CA THR A 123 13.70 -4.66 -0.44
C THR A 123 12.27 -4.16 -0.23
N GLY A 124 11.30 -5.04 -0.46
CA GLY A 124 9.90 -4.71 -0.27
C GLY A 124 9.60 -4.35 1.19
N THR A 125 9.08 -3.15 1.42
CA THR A 125 8.96 -2.56 2.76
C THR A 125 7.51 -2.27 3.16
N SER A 126 7.10 -2.73 4.35
CA SER A 126 5.74 -2.53 4.90
C SER A 126 5.77 -2.04 6.35
N GLY A 127 4.72 -1.36 6.80
CA GLY A 127 4.57 -0.83 8.17
C GLY A 127 4.00 0.59 8.24
N GLY A 128 4.30 1.42 7.22
CA GLY A 128 3.79 2.79 7.09
C GLY A 128 4.33 3.78 8.15
N PRO A 129 4.17 5.09 7.94
CA PRO A 129 4.68 6.11 8.87
C PRO A 129 4.21 5.97 10.34
N PRO A 130 2.94 5.60 10.64
CA PRO A 130 2.47 5.51 12.02
C PRO A 130 3.17 4.47 12.90
N ARG A 131 3.78 3.43 12.30
CA ARG A 131 4.53 2.39 13.02
C ARG A 131 6.02 2.43 12.68
N ALA A 132 6.51 3.46 12.00
CA ALA A 132 7.91 3.51 11.56
C ALA A 132 8.91 3.45 12.74
N GLN A 133 8.54 3.93 13.92
CA GLN A 133 9.36 3.82 15.14
C GLN A 133 9.41 2.41 15.75
N GLU A 134 8.49 1.53 15.39
CA GLU A 134 8.46 0.14 15.86
C GLU A 134 9.34 -0.78 14.99
N GLY A 135 9.78 -0.26 13.83
CA GLY A 135 10.47 -1.00 12.78
C GLY A 135 9.57 -1.38 11.61
N ALA A 136 10.22 -1.71 10.50
CA ALA A 136 9.55 -2.10 9.27
C ALA A 136 9.50 -3.63 9.12
N CYS A 137 8.65 -4.09 8.19
CA CYS A 137 8.73 -5.44 7.66
C CYS A 137 9.44 -5.39 6.30
N PHE A 138 10.54 -6.13 6.19
CA PHE A 138 11.39 -6.19 5.00
C PHE A 138 11.32 -7.57 4.34
N MET A 139 10.97 -7.56 3.06
CA MET A 139 10.92 -8.72 2.17
C MET A 139 12.03 -8.54 1.12
N VAL A 140 13.17 -9.19 1.32
CA VAL A 140 14.39 -8.91 0.56
C VAL A 140 14.63 -9.97 -0.52
N GLY A 141 14.65 -9.54 -1.77
CA GLY A 141 15.12 -10.34 -2.91
C GLY A 141 16.50 -9.88 -3.35
N GLY A 142 17.30 -10.81 -3.87
CA GLY A 142 18.64 -10.52 -4.37
C GLY A 142 19.62 -11.66 -4.15
N ARG A 143 20.90 -11.41 -4.43
CA ARG A 143 21.97 -12.39 -4.15
C ARG A 143 22.19 -12.53 -2.65
N GLU A 144 22.47 -13.75 -2.20
CA GLU A 144 22.72 -14.08 -0.80
C GLU A 144 23.85 -13.22 -0.22
N GLU A 145 24.95 -13.07 -0.96
CA GLU A 145 26.14 -12.34 -0.49
C GLU A 145 25.88 -10.83 -0.31
N GLY A 146 24.95 -10.27 -1.06
CA GLY A 146 24.48 -8.90 -0.86
C GLY A 146 23.57 -8.79 0.35
N TYR A 147 22.65 -9.75 0.50
CA TYR A 147 21.76 -9.83 1.67
C TYR A 147 22.54 -9.99 2.98
N GLU A 148 23.52 -10.90 3.05
CA GLU A 148 24.36 -11.12 4.25
C GLU A 148 25.08 -9.83 4.72
N ARG A 149 25.37 -8.90 3.80
CA ARG A 149 25.95 -7.59 4.12
C ARG A 149 24.92 -6.60 4.65
N ALA A 150 23.73 -6.58 4.05
CA ALA A 150 22.64 -5.68 4.43
C ALA A 150 21.86 -6.16 5.67
N GLU A 151 21.89 -7.45 5.97
CA GLU A 151 21.12 -8.09 7.04
C GLU A 151 21.27 -7.41 8.40
N PRO A 152 22.48 -7.06 8.88
CA PRO A 152 22.61 -6.41 10.19
C PRO A 152 21.87 -5.07 10.30
N VAL A 153 21.88 -4.26 9.24
CA VAL A 153 21.18 -2.97 9.19
C VAL A 153 19.68 -3.19 9.06
N LEU A 154 19.25 -4.09 8.18
CA LEU A 154 17.83 -4.39 7.99
C LEU A 154 17.20 -5.05 9.23
N ASP A 155 17.94 -5.89 9.94
CA ASP A 155 17.46 -6.57 11.15
C ASP A 155 17.24 -5.57 12.28
N ALA A 156 18.21 -4.66 12.50
CA ALA A 156 18.10 -3.57 13.47
C ALA A 156 16.91 -2.64 13.18
N LEU A 157 16.60 -2.42 11.89
CA LEU A 157 15.49 -1.58 11.46
C LEU A 157 14.14 -2.32 11.38
N SER A 158 14.13 -3.64 11.62
CA SER A 158 12.92 -4.46 11.48
C SER A 158 12.18 -4.65 12.80
N VAL A 159 10.85 -4.84 12.71
CA VAL A 159 10.10 -5.44 13.84
C VAL A 159 10.61 -6.86 14.09
N GLU A 160 10.47 -7.37 15.31
CA GLU A 160 10.87 -8.76 15.63
C GLU A 160 10.20 -9.75 14.67
N GLY A 161 11.03 -10.50 13.93
CA GLY A 161 10.56 -11.45 12.90
C GLY A 161 10.05 -10.81 11.60
N GLY A 162 10.30 -9.51 11.41
CA GLY A 162 9.89 -8.71 10.27
C GLY A 162 10.84 -8.73 9.09
N LEU A 163 12.04 -9.30 9.24
CA LEU A 163 13.02 -9.45 8.17
C LEU A 163 12.99 -10.86 7.55
N LEU A 164 12.94 -10.93 6.23
CA LEU A 164 13.04 -12.19 5.48
C LEU A 164 13.78 -12.00 4.15
N HIS A 165 14.87 -12.76 3.94
CA HIS A 165 15.41 -13.00 2.60
C HIS A 165 14.55 -14.04 1.88
N VAL A 166 13.85 -13.59 0.84
CA VAL A 166 12.82 -14.38 0.16
C VAL A 166 13.38 -15.16 -1.04
N GLY A 167 14.55 -14.79 -1.55
CA GLY A 167 15.25 -15.52 -2.60
C GLY A 167 15.91 -14.63 -3.66
N PRO A 168 15.95 -15.08 -4.94
CA PRO A 168 16.74 -14.43 -5.98
C PRO A 168 16.18 -13.04 -6.37
N PRO A 169 16.91 -12.27 -7.22
CA PRO A 169 16.48 -10.95 -7.65
C PRO A 169 15.04 -10.89 -8.16
N GLY A 170 14.31 -9.86 -7.74
CA GLY A 170 12.88 -9.61 -8.00
C GLY A 170 11.93 -10.32 -7.04
N SER A 171 12.40 -11.25 -6.20
CA SER A 171 11.50 -12.00 -5.31
C SER A 171 10.94 -11.15 -4.16
N GLY A 172 11.70 -10.21 -3.61
CA GLY A 172 11.28 -9.30 -2.53
C GLY A 172 10.13 -8.41 -2.95
N HIS A 173 10.30 -7.68 -4.05
CA HIS A 173 9.22 -6.88 -4.63
C HIS A 173 8.04 -7.72 -5.12
N PHE A 174 8.26 -8.94 -5.59
CA PHE A 174 7.15 -9.83 -5.94
C PHE A 174 6.34 -10.24 -4.70
N VAL A 175 7.00 -10.61 -3.60
CA VAL A 175 6.34 -10.94 -2.33
C VAL A 175 5.60 -9.72 -1.77
N LYS A 176 6.20 -8.53 -1.83
CA LYS A 176 5.55 -7.28 -1.46
C LYS A 176 4.34 -6.94 -2.33
N LEU A 177 4.42 -7.19 -3.63
CA LEU A 177 3.30 -7.04 -4.55
C LEU A 177 2.14 -7.96 -4.16
N VAL A 178 2.42 -9.21 -3.78
CA VAL A 178 1.43 -10.15 -3.25
C VAL A 178 0.84 -9.68 -1.93
N HIS A 179 1.67 -9.17 -1.01
CA HIS A 179 1.23 -8.54 0.23
C HIS A 179 0.19 -7.42 -0.04
N ASN A 180 0.49 -6.48 -0.93
CA ASN A 180 -0.44 -5.38 -1.28
C ASN A 180 -1.75 -5.90 -1.90
N GLY A 181 -1.69 -6.98 -2.69
CA GLY A 181 -2.90 -7.62 -3.22
C GLY A 181 -3.79 -8.20 -2.11
N ILE A 182 -3.19 -8.86 -1.11
CA ILE A 182 -3.93 -9.38 0.06
C ILE A 182 -4.54 -8.22 0.85
N GLU A 183 -3.78 -7.16 1.10
CA GLU A 183 -4.23 -5.94 1.79
C GLU A 183 -5.48 -5.36 1.11
N PHE A 184 -5.49 -5.19 -0.21
CA PHE A 184 -6.66 -4.70 -0.95
C PHE A 184 -7.88 -5.63 -0.82
N GLY A 185 -7.66 -6.95 -0.81
CA GLY A 185 -8.73 -7.92 -0.58
C GLY A 185 -9.34 -7.80 0.83
N MET A 186 -8.50 -7.58 1.84
CA MET A 186 -8.92 -7.37 3.22
C MET A 186 -9.67 -6.05 3.39
N LEU A 187 -9.13 -4.95 2.86
CA LEU A 187 -9.77 -3.62 2.88
C LEU A 187 -11.17 -3.70 2.29
N GLN A 188 -11.33 -4.31 1.12
CA GLN A 188 -12.64 -4.46 0.48
C GLN A 188 -13.60 -5.29 1.32
N SER A 189 -13.12 -6.39 1.92
CA SER A 189 -13.96 -7.26 2.76
C SER A 189 -14.41 -6.54 4.05
N ILE A 190 -13.54 -5.71 4.63
CA ILE A 190 -13.87 -4.88 5.81
C ILE A 190 -14.90 -3.81 5.41
N ALA A 191 -14.71 -3.14 4.28
CA ALA A 191 -15.63 -2.11 3.78
C ALA A 191 -17.03 -2.67 3.49
N GLU A 192 -17.14 -3.87 2.90
CA GLU A 192 -18.43 -4.56 2.74
C GLU A 192 -19.09 -4.91 4.08
N GLY A 193 -18.28 -5.20 5.11
CA GLY A 193 -18.76 -5.39 6.47
C GLY A 193 -19.32 -4.11 7.10
N VAL A 194 -18.66 -2.98 6.89
CA VAL A 194 -19.13 -1.64 7.31
C VAL A 194 -20.48 -1.33 6.69
N GLU A 195 -20.61 -1.47 5.36
CA GLU A 195 -21.86 -1.25 4.64
C GLU A 195 -22.99 -2.14 5.18
N LEU A 196 -22.69 -3.40 5.50
CA LEU A 196 -23.69 -4.34 6.03
C LEU A 196 -24.08 -4.03 7.48
N LEU A 197 -23.16 -3.54 8.30
CA LEU A 197 -23.47 -3.12 9.68
C LEU A 197 -24.39 -1.90 9.67
N GLU A 198 -24.10 -0.92 8.81
CA GLU A 198 -24.90 0.30 8.66
C GLU A 198 -26.30 0.00 8.12
N ALA A 199 -26.39 -0.86 7.09
CA ALA A 199 -27.66 -1.37 6.59
C ALA A 199 -28.33 -2.40 7.54
N GLY A 200 -27.72 -2.70 8.68
CA GLY A 200 -28.20 -3.70 9.62
C GLY A 200 -29.47 -3.24 10.33
N GLN A 201 -30.25 -4.21 10.83
CA GLN A 201 -31.42 -3.92 11.67
C GLN A 201 -31.08 -3.47 13.11
N PHE A 202 -29.79 -3.31 13.44
CA PHE A 202 -29.32 -3.01 14.79
C PHE A 202 -28.53 -1.71 14.79
N ASP A 203 -28.91 -0.79 15.67
CA ASP A 203 -28.16 0.43 15.96
C ASP A 203 -26.92 0.05 16.80
N VAL A 204 -25.76 -0.02 16.15
CA VAL A 204 -24.47 -0.39 16.76
C VAL A 204 -23.47 0.73 16.57
N ASP A 205 -22.69 1.03 17.63
CA ASP A 205 -21.58 1.97 17.52
C ASP A 205 -20.41 1.27 16.80
N MET A 206 -20.12 1.73 15.58
CA MET A 206 -19.11 1.11 14.73
C MET A 206 -17.70 1.22 15.34
N ALA A 207 -17.39 2.31 16.04
CA ALA A 207 -16.10 2.46 16.70
C ALA A 207 -15.93 1.46 17.86
N ASP A 208 -16.99 1.18 18.62
CA ASP A 208 -16.99 0.15 19.67
C ASP A 208 -16.88 -1.27 19.08
N VAL A 209 -17.50 -1.52 17.93
CA VAL A 209 -17.39 -2.82 17.22
C VAL A 209 -15.96 -3.06 16.74
N PHE A 210 -15.34 -2.09 16.06
CA PHE A 210 -13.96 -2.22 15.60
C PHE A 210 -12.98 -2.30 16.78
N HIS A 211 -13.22 -1.55 17.86
CA HIS A 211 -12.46 -1.74 19.11
C HIS A 211 -12.57 -3.16 19.64
N ASN A 212 -13.77 -3.74 19.71
CA ASN A 212 -13.91 -5.12 20.15
C ASN A 212 -13.14 -6.10 19.26
N TRP A 213 -13.12 -5.89 17.95
CA TRP A 213 -12.42 -6.74 16.99
C TRP A 213 -10.91 -6.57 17.00
N SER A 214 -10.39 -5.40 17.39
CA SER A 214 -8.97 -5.18 17.65
C SER A 214 -8.45 -5.92 18.89
N ASN A 215 -9.31 -6.63 19.64
CA ASN A 215 -8.98 -7.22 20.93
C ASN A 215 -9.29 -8.74 21.01
N GLY A 216 -8.48 -9.56 20.32
CA GLY A 216 -8.53 -11.02 20.38
C GLY A 216 -9.51 -11.68 19.41
N ALA A 217 -10.11 -10.92 18.49
CA ALA A 217 -10.99 -11.48 17.46
C ALA A 217 -10.18 -12.18 16.36
N VAL A 218 -10.81 -13.12 15.64
CA VAL A 218 -10.13 -13.86 14.55
C VAL A 218 -9.65 -12.93 13.42
N ILE A 219 -10.31 -11.79 13.22
CA ILE A 219 -9.97 -10.81 12.20
C ILE A 219 -9.06 -9.68 12.71
N GLU A 220 -8.60 -9.77 13.95
CA GLU A 220 -7.69 -8.79 14.56
C GLU A 220 -6.51 -8.53 13.63
N SER A 221 -6.32 -7.25 13.30
CA SER A 221 -5.30 -6.79 12.37
C SER A 221 -5.14 -5.28 12.49
N TRP A 222 -4.02 -4.77 11.99
CA TRP A 222 -3.78 -3.33 11.98
C TRP A 222 -4.84 -2.56 11.17
N LEU A 223 -5.40 -3.13 10.11
CA LEU A 223 -6.49 -2.50 9.34
C LEU A 223 -7.76 -2.29 10.19
N VAL A 224 -8.07 -3.25 11.07
CA VAL A 224 -9.21 -3.15 12.00
C VAL A 224 -8.93 -2.07 13.05
N GLU A 225 -7.71 -2.01 13.58
CA GLU A 225 -7.28 -0.92 14.50
C GLU A 225 -7.33 0.46 13.82
N LEU A 226 -6.94 0.56 12.55
CA LEU A 226 -6.98 1.82 11.81
C LEU A 226 -8.41 2.29 11.61
N MET A 227 -9.35 1.39 11.32
CA MET A 227 -10.77 1.74 11.21
C MET A 227 -11.32 2.22 12.56
N GLU A 228 -10.99 1.54 13.66
CA GLU A 228 -11.36 1.97 15.01
C GLU A 228 -10.87 3.40 15.30
N LYS A 229 -9.57 3.65 15.14
CA LYS A 229 -8.96 4.96 15.41
C LYS A 229 -9.53 6.04 14.49
N GLY A 230 -9.75 5.70 13.22
CA GLY A 230 -10.38 6.55 12.23
C GLY A 230 -11.80 6.97 12.63
N LEU A 231 -12.56 6.11 13.31
CA LEU A 231 -13.91 6.43 13.77
C LEU A 231 -13.93 7.22 15.10
N ARG A 232 -12.94 7.05 15.98
CA ARG A 232 -12.97 7.62 17.34
C ARG A 232 -12.66 9.11 17.47
N LYS A 233 -12.22 9.82 16.43
CA LYS A 233 -11.83 11.25 16.39
C LYS A 233 -10.72 11.69 17.36
N GLU A 234 -10.69 11.20 18.60
CA GLU A 234 -9.68 11.48 19.62
C GLU A 234 -8.29 10.92 19.24
N ASP A 235 -8.25 9.93 18.34
CA ASP A 235 -7.05 9.24 17.86
C ASP A 235 -6.76 9.47 16.36
N GLN A 236 -7.45 10.41 15.71
CA GLN A 236 -7.21 10.76 14.31
C GLN A 236 -5.93 11.59 14.15
N GLN A 237 -5.23 11.45 13.01
CA GLN A 237 -4.28 12.50 12.59
C GLN A 237 -5.06 13.82 12.42
N SER A 238 -4.43 14.97 12.69
CA SER A 238 -5.11 16.26 12.88
C SER A 238 -6.01 16.74 11.73
N ASP A 239 -5.90 16.12 10.56
CA ASP A 239 -6.49 16.57 9.29
C ASP A 239 -7.52 15.57 8.71
N VAL A 240 -7.94 14.54 9.46
CA VAL A 240 -8.95 13.57 8.99
C VAL A 240 -10.36 14.18 9.13
N PRO A 241 -11.19 14.18 8.06
CA PRO A 241 -12.57 14.67 8.14
C PRO A 241 -13.48 13.70 8.91
N ASP A 242 -14.70 14.14 9.21
CA ASP A 242 -15.74 13.24 9.73
C ASP A 242 -16.03 12.14 8.71
N PHE A 243 -16.42 10.94 9.17
CA PHE A 243 -16.64 9.79 8.29
C PHE A 243 -17.62 10.09 7.14
N ASP A 244 -18.70 10.80 7.44
CA ASP A 244 -19.73 11.21 6.47
C ASP A 244 -19.22 12.24 5.43
N ASP A 245 -18.12 12.93 5.73
CA ASP A 245 -17.50 13.91 4.85
C ASP A 245 -16.37 13.29 3.99
N ILE A 246 -16.02 12.01 4.20
CA ILE A 246 -15.03 11.29 3.39
C ILE A 246 -15.65 10.99 2.01
N PRO A 247 -14.99 11.38 0.90
CA PRO A 247 -15.50 11.08 -0.43
C PRO A 247 -15.42 9.57 -0.73
N ASN A 248 -16.45 9.02 -1.40
CA ASN A 248 -16.49 7.62 -1.87
C ASN A 248 -15.55 7.35 -3.07
N TYR A 249 -14.47 8.12 -3.23
CA TYR A 249 -13.46 7.98 -4.26
C TYR A 249 -12.17 7.45 -3.64
N VAL A 250 -11.62 6.37 -4.20
CA VAL A 250 -10.37 5.78 -3.72
C VAL A 250 -9.32 5.84 -4.82
N GLU A 251 -8.19 6.49 -4.52
CA GLU A 251 -7.03 6.55 -5.40
C GLU A 251 -6.03 5.43 -5.10
N ASP A 252 -5.26 5.00 -6.10
CA ASP A 252 -4.17 4.04 -5.92
C ASP A 252 -3.00 4.31 -6.89
N THR A 253 -1.84 3.74 -6.59
CA THR A 253 -0.65 3.82 -7.46
C THR A 253 -0.70 2.85 -8.63
N GLY A 254 -1.70 1.96 -8.68
CA GLY A 254 -1.89 0.96 -9.73
C GLY A 254 -1.11 -0.33 -9.52
N GLU A 255 -0.36 -0.48 -8.42
CA GLU A 255 0.49 -1.63 -8.14
C GLU A 255 -0.29 -2.95 -8.17
N VAL A 256 -1.47 -3.01 -7.54
CA VAL A 256 -2.30 -4.23 -7.50
C VAL A 256 -2.81 -4.61 -8.90
N ASN A 257 -2.90 -3.67 -9.84
CA ASN A 257 -3.20 -4.00 -11.24
C ASN A 257 -2.07 -4.83 -11.88
N TRP A 258 -0.81 -4.58 -11.50
CA TRP A 258 0.31 -5.40 -11.94
C TRP A 258 0.16 -6.83 -11.41
N LEU A 259 -0.21 -7.00 -10.14
CA LEU A 259 -0.48 -8.33 -9.57
C LEU A 259 -1.59 -9.05 -10.33
N VAL A 260 -2.72 -8.39 -10.59
CA VAL A 260 -3.83 -9.01 -11.33
C VAL A 260 -3.40 -9.41 -12.73
N SER A 261 -2.60 -8.58 -13.40
CA SER A 261 -2.01 -8.89 -14.70
C SER A 261 -1.09 -10.12 -14.64
N GLU A 262 -0.25 -10.22 -13.62
CA GLU A 262 0.62 -11.40 -13.42
C GLU A 262 -0.19 -12.67 -13.16
N ALA A 263 -1.22 -12.59 -12.32
CA ALA A 263 -2.10 -13.73 -12.07
C ALA A 263 -2.79 -14.23 -13.35
N TYR A 264 -3.24 -13.32 -14.22
CA TYR A 264 -3.83 -13.70 -15.51
C TYR A 264 -2.81 -14.31 -16.47
N LYS A 265 -1.58 -13.78 -16.55
CA LYS A 265 -0.51 -14.40 -17.35
C LYS A 265 -0.17 -15.81 -16.86
N GLY A 266 -0.21 -16.00 -15.54
CA GLY A 266 0.02 -17.29 -14.89
C GLY A 266 -1.21 -18.18 -14.76
N GLU A 267 -2.36 -17.79 -15.32
CA GLU A 267 -3.65 -18.50 -15.19
C GLU A 267 -3.98 -18.87 -13.72
N THR A 268 -3.59 -18.02 -12.78
CA THR A 268 -3.71 -18.25 -11.33
C THR A 268 -4.97 -17.56 -10.79
N PRO A 269 -5.89 -18.29 -10.14
CA PRO A 269 -7.14 -17.73 -9.65
C PRO A 269 -6.93 -16.88 -8.38
N ILE A 270 -7.33 -15.60 -8.44
CA ILE A 270 -7.29 -14.64 -7.33
C ILE A 270 -8.60 -13.83 -7.20
N PRO A 271 -9.77 -14.50 -7.07
CA PRO A 271 -11.08 -13.86 -7.22
C PRO A 271 -11.27 -12.66 -6.27
N VAL A 272 -10.93 -12.81 -5.00
CA VAL A 272 -11.09 -11.74 -3.99
C VAL A 272 -10.30 -10.49 -4.36
N ILE A 273 -9.03 -10.65 -4.71
CA ILE A 273 -8.15 -9.53 -5.08
C ILE A 273 -8.60 -8.90 -6.41
N SER A 274 -9.02 -9.70 -7.38
CA SER A 274 -9.51 -9.17 -8.65
C SER A 274 -10.82 -8.38 -8.49
N THR A 275 -11.67 -8.80 -7.56
CA THR A 275 -12.91 -8.09 -7.24
C THR A 275 -12.63 -6.81 -6.48
N SER A 276 -11.70 -6.78 -5.51
CA SER A 276 -11.37 -5.53 -4.81
C SER A 276 -10.85 -4.43 -5.74
N VAL A 277 -10.02 -4.79 -6.73
CA VAL A 277 -9.62 -3.87 -7.80
C VAL A 277 -10.80 -3.41 -8.67
N THR A 278 -11.77 -4.30 -8.92
CA THR A 278 -12.99 -3.93 -9.67
C THR A 278 -13.84 -2.92 -8.88
N GLU A 279 -14.03 -3.13 -7.57
CA GLU A 279 -14.74 -2.19 -6.70
C GLU A 279 -14.01 -0.86 -6.56
N LEU A 280 -12.68 -0.87 -6.51
CA LEU A 280 -11.86 0.35 -6.61
C LEU A 280 -12.19 1.14 -7.89
N PHE A 281 -12.30 0.49 -9.05
CA PHE A 281 -12.69 1.20 -10.28
C PHE A 281 -14.13 1.72 -10.24
N LYS A 282 -15.02 1.06 -9.50
CA LYS A 282 -16.40 1.54 -9.30
C LYS A 282 -16.44 2.80 -8.44
N SER A 283 -15.61 2.88 -7.41
CA SER A 283 -15.52 4.08 -6.54
C SER A 283 -15.20 5.34 -7.36
N ARG A 284 -14.46 5.19 -8.48
CA ARG A 284 -14.15 6.27 -9.44
C ARG A 284 -15.26 6.58 -10.45
N GLY A 285 -16.40 5.90 -10.38
CA GLY A 285 -17.54 6.09 -11.29
C GLY A 285 -17.35 5.52 -12.71
N ASN A 286 -16.43 4.58 -12.92
CA ASN A 286 -16.11 4.00 -14.24
C ASN A 286 -17.14 2.97 -14.77
N GLN A 287 -18.41 3.01 -14.34
CA GLN A 287 -19.47 2.07 -14.74
C GLN A 287 -20.70 2.70 -15.40
N ARG A 288 -20.55 3.89 -15.97
CA ARG A 288 -21.66 4.73 -16.51
C ARG A 288 -22.55 4.06 -17.56
N HIS A 289 -22.00 3.16 -18.37
CA HIS A 289 -22.71 2.56 -19.51
C HIS A 289 -23.23 1.14 -19.24
N ALA A 290 -22.62 0.39 -18.34
CA ALA A 290 -22.95 -1.02 -18.11
C ALA A 290 -24.42 -1.18 -17.67
N TYR A 291 -24.85 -0.39 -16.69
CA TYR A 291 -26.22 -0.43 -16.18
C TYR A 291 -27.26 0.05 -17.19
N LYS A 292 -26.93 1.09 -17.98
CA LYS A 292 -27.78 1.57 -19.08
C LYS A 292 -27.97 0.49 -20.16
N ALA A 293 -26.90 -0.23 -20.53
CA ALA A 293 -26.97 -1.33 -21.47
C ALA A 293 -27.82 -2.50 -20.94
N ILE A 294 -27.67 -2.88 -19.67
CA ILE A 294 -28.49 -3.91 -19.02
C ILE A 294 -29.97 -3.50 -19.03
N ALA A 295 -30.29 -2.27 -18.63
CA ALA A 295 -31.65 -1.75 -18.63
C ALA A 295 -32.26 -1.78 -20.04
N LEU A 296 -31.51 -1.34 -21.05
CA LEU A 296 -31.94 -1.38 -22.45
C LEU A 296 -32.23 -2.80 -22.94
N MET A 297 -31.34 -3.77 -22.64
CA MET A 297 -31.56 -5.16 -23.02
C MET A 297 -32.79 -5.76 -22.32
N ARG A 298 -32.96 -5.51 -21.02
CA ARG A 298 -34.13 -5.95 -20.24
C ARG A 298 -35.43 -5.38 -20.80
N HIS A 299 -35.43 -4.10 -21.18
CA HIS A 299 -36.57 -3.51 -21.86
C HIS A 299 -36.84 -4.20 -23.21
N GLY A 300 -35.80 -4.46 -24.00
CA GLY A 300 -35.91 -5.07 -25.33
C GLY A 300 -36.49 -6.49 -25.32
N PHE A 301 -36.08 -7.36 -24.39
CA PHE A 301 -36.57 -8.76 -24.36
C PHE A 301 -37.81 -8.96 -23.49
N GLY A 302 -38.01 -8.12 -22.46
CA GLY A 302 -39.01 -8.35 -21.41
C GLY A 302 -39.94 -7.18 -21.15
N THR A 303 -39.82 -6.08 -21.90
CA THR A 303 -40.56 -4.83 -21.67
C THR A 303 -40.41 -4.29 -20.24
N HIS A 304 -39.30 -4.61 -19.56
CA HIS A 304 -39.02 -4.10 -18.23
C HIS A 304 -38.91 -2.57 -18.25
N PRO A 305 -39.45 -1.85 -17.24
CA PRO A 305 -39.39 -0.40 -17.17
C PRO A 305 -37.95 0.09 -17.00
N PHE A 306 -37.71 1.33 -17.42
CA PHE A 306 -36.49 2.06 -17.11
C PHE A 306 -36.67 2.78 -15.77
N GLY A 307 -35.62 2.77 -14.95
CA GLY A 307 -35.68 3.38 -13.61
C GLY A 307 -36.50 2.55 -12.63
N GLU A 308 -36.92 3.19 -11.55
CA GLU A 308 -37.74 2.57 -10.51
C GLU A 308 -39.17 2.31 -10.99
N ASP A 309 -39.72 1.17 -10.58
CA ASP A 309 -41.11 0.80 -10.83
C ASP A 309 -41.72 0.18 -9.58
N GLU A 310 -42.74 0.84 -9.06
CA GLU A 310 -43.37 0.48 -7.79
C GLU A 310 -44.02 -0.91 -7.85
N HIS A 311 -44.60 -1.29 -8.99
CA HIS A 311 -45.24 -2.60 -9.13
C HIS A 311 -44.21 -3.73 -9.04
N ILE A 312 -43.10 -3.60 -9.78
CA ILE A 312 -41.98 -4.55 -9.73
C ILE A 312 -41.31 -4.54 -8.36
N ARG A 313 -41.20 -3.37 -7.71
CA ARG A 313 -40.68 -3.27 -6.35
C ARG A 313 -41.55 -4.05 -5.36
N GLN A 314 -42.87 -3.90 -5.42
CA GLN A 314 -43.81 -4.65 -4.60
C GLN A 314 -43.76 -6.16 -4.90
N GLU A 315 -43.62 -6.56 -6.16
CA GLU A 315 -43.41 -7.97 -6.52
C GLU A 315 -42.09 -8.52 -5.96
N ARG A 316 -41.01 -7.73 -6.00
CA ARG A 316 -39.71 -8.09 -5.42
C ARG A 316 -39.79 -8.31 -3.91
N LEU A 317 -40.58 -7.51 -3.20
CA LEU A 317 -40.75 -7.57 -1.74
C LEU A 317 -41.77 -8.63 -1.30
N GLY A 318 -42.92 -8.72 -1.98
CA GLY A 318 -44.07 -9.55 -1.60
C GLY A 318 -44.27 -10.83 -2.42
N GLY A 319 -43.45 -11.09 -3.45
CA GLY A 319 -43.62 -12.20 -4.39
C GLY A 319 -43.31 -13.60 -3.83
N ARG A 320 -42.94 -13.73 -2.55
CA ARG A 320 -42.66 -15.02 -1.89
C ARG A 320 -43.53 -15.19 -0.65
N VAL A 321 -44.14 -16.37 -0.51
CA VAL A 321 -44.94 -16.74 0.68
C VAL A 321 -44.05 -17.55 1.63
N GLY A 322 -43.81 -17.04 2.85
CA GLY A 322 -43.29 -17.85 3.96
C GLY A 322 -41.81 -17.70 4.36
N ASN A 323 -41.11 -16.64 3.94
CA ASN A 323 -39.85 -16.22 4.57
C ASN A 323 -40.07 -14.86 5.24
N GLU A 324 -39.29 -14.54 6.28
CA GLU A 324 -39.18 -13.19 6.84
C GLU A 324 -39.22 -12.17 5.69
N PRO A 325 -40.04 -11.10 5.77
CA PRO A 325 -39.98 -10.04 4.76
C PRO A 325 -38.51 -9.69 4.61
N ARG A 326 -38.00 -9.62 3.38
CA ARG A 326 -36.65 -9.08 3.15
C ARG A 326 -36.68 -7.70 3.80
N HIS A 327 -36.12 -7.63 5.01
CA HIS A 327 -36.43 -6.59 5.98
C HIS A 327 -35.92 -5.26 5.44
N GLU A 328 -36.52 -4.21 5.98
CA GLU A 328 -36.15 -2.81 5.99
C GLU A 328 -34.68 -2.62 6.44
N LEU A 329 -33.71 -3.17 5.70
CA LEU A 329 -32.26 -2.99 5.92
C LEU A 329 -31.78 -1.63 5.41
N ARG A 330 -32.65 -0.87 4.74
CA ARG A 330 -32.42 0.51 4.34
C ARG A 330 -33.73 1.25 4.48
N ASP A 331 -33.70 2.43 5.09
CA ASP A 331 -34.82 3.36 4.98
C ASP A 331 -34.91 3.84 3.52
N ASP A 332 -36.10 4.15 3.03
CA ASP A 332 -36.30 4.58 1.64
C ASP A 332 -35.67 5.95 1.35
N GLU A 333 -35.30 6.68 2.41
CA GLU A 333 -34.61 7.97 2.36
C GLU A 333 -33.07 7.81 2.31
N ASP A 334 -32.52 6.62 2.60
CA ASP A 334 -31.08 6.32 2.56
C ASP A 334 -30.64 5.91 1.14
N VAL A 335 -30.67 6.88 0.23
CA VAL A 335 -30.13 6.70 -1.12
C VAL A 335 -28.63 6.98 -1.07
N ASP A 336 -27.83 5.97 -1.44
CA ASP A 336 -26.38 6.11 -1.63
C ASP A 336 -26.10 7.37 -2.47
N PRO A 337 -25.17 8.27 -2.06
CA PRO A 337 -24.79 9.45 -2.83
C PRO A 337 -24.31 9.12 -4.25
N VAL A 338 -23.98 7.85 -4.55
CA VAL A 338 -23.86 7.33 -5.92
C VAL A 338 -25.23 7.12 -6.58
N GLY A 339 -26.16 8.06 -6.40
CA GLY A 339 -27.30 8.23 -7.30
C GLY A 339 -26.78 8.27 -8.75
N PRO A 340 -27.56 7.81 -9.75
CA PRO A 340 -27.12 7.87 -11.14
C PRO A 340 -26.70 9.31 -11.43
N LEU A 341 -25.37 9.49 -11.52
CA LEU A 341 -24.64 10.77 -11.55
C LEU A 341 -25.58 11.90 -11.93
N ALA A 342 -25.90 12.79 -10.98
CA ALA A 342 -26.59 14.02 -11.29
C ALA A 342 -25.93 14.57 -12.56
N ASP A 343 -26.74 14.71 -13.61
CA ASP A 343 -26.33 15.41 -14.82
C ASP A 343 -25.98 16.83 -14.34
N GLU A 344 -24.71 17.06 -14.00
CA GLU A 344 -24.18 18.41 -13.95
C GLU A 344 -24.26 18.90 -15.39
N GLY A 345 -25.41 19.51 -15.70
CA GLY A 345 -25.67 20.09 -16.99
C GLY A 345 -24.53 21.04 -17.33
N GLU A 346 -23.80 20.70 -18.38
CA GLU A 346 -23.06 21.69 -19.15
C GLU A 346 -24.11 22.60 -19.83
N ASP A 347 -24.33 23.78 -19.24
CA ASP A 347 -24.95 24.94 -19.90
C ASP A 347 -23.94 25.64 -20.83
#